data_AF-A0A7J4PY58-F1
#
_entry.id   AF-A0A7J4PY58-F1
#
_cell.length_a   1.000
_cell.length_b   1.000
_cell.length_c   1.000
_cell.angle_alpha   90.00
_cell.angle_beta   90.00
_cell.angle_gamma   90.00
#
_symmetry.space_group_name_H-M   'P 1'
#
loop_
_entity.id
_entity.type
_entity.pdbx_description
1 polymer ?
#
loop_
_entity_poly.entity_id
_entity_poly.type
_entity_poly.pdbx_seq_one_letter_code
_entity_poly.pdbx_strand_id
1 'polypeptide(L)'
;MDNLPSTWEDWISNFHDWQERVGFNPDWMGDFDLSIQFDWDRAGDVIEYGDYAGRPKWERSLQVPQQTMRDALVSMITVQGDTEFASVEQQRHLLASAPTAYDRYAGARIMAEEQRHGWQMAYLLMTYFGQQGRREAQKLLERNAQDGDRLLGAFNRPMPHWLDFFCYTMFVDRDGKFQLGMLSTSAFKPLAASMGPMLKEESFHLGTGSNGLRRVIKAEVIPLDLLQRYINKWVSTAHDLFGVDASSSAHWSYVWGVKGRWDERKKLEAGVEVNKEVLNEEARGHYHDEIVSEVKKLCGYLPEGATELYVPHENFQRSIGAFKNKRCTVEGDLFTGSDEEWDAYMHDHFARPEDEVTLKELFKQQWVVDKPLSPRLIASGIGGKA
;
A
#
# COMPACT_ATOMS: atom_id res chain seq x y z
N MET A 1 -17.13 -21.48 -13.67
CA MET A 1 -16.74 -20.57 -12.58
C MET A 1 -17.83 -20.75 -11.56
N ASP A 2 -17.60 -21.64 -10.61
CA ASP A 2 -18.70 -22.18 -9.78
C ASP A 2 -19.19 -21.17 -8.73
N ASN A 3 -18.56 -19.97 -8.63
CA ASN A 3 -18.87 -18.95 -7.62
C ASN A 3 -19.04 -17.53 -8.20
N LEU A 4 -19.44 -17.36 -9.47
CA LEU A 4 -19.65 -16.00 -10.01
C LEU A 4 -20.88 -15.35 -9.31
N PRO A 5 -20.72 -14.25 -8.53
CA PRO A 5 -21.82 -13.67 -7.77
C PRO A 5 -22.84 -13.01 -8.71
N SER A 6 -24.13 -13.20 -8.44
CA SER A 6 -25.20 -12.54 -9.19
C SER A 6 -25.68 -11.27 -8.49
N THR A 7 -25.64 -11.25 -7.16
CA THR A 7 -26.02 -10.13 -6.30
C THR A 7 -24.83 -9.66 -5.43
N TRP A 8 -25.00 -8.55 -4.73
CA TRP A 8 -24.01 -8.10 -3.76
C TRP A 8 -23.92 -9.07 -2.58
N GLU A 9 -25.06 -9.58 -2.13
CA GLU A 9 -25.19 -10.56 -1.06
C GLU A 9 -24.46 -11.88 -1.40
N ASP A 10 -24.51 -12.32 -2.66
CA ASP A 10 -23.75 -13.48 -3.12
C ASP A 10 -22.24 -13.23 -2.97
N TRP A 11 -21.75 -12.04 -3.32
CA TRP A 11 -20.34 -11.69 -3.18
C TRP A 11 -19.94 -11.58 -1.70
N ILE A 12 -20.81 -11.05 -0.82
CA ILE A 12 -20.58 -11.04 0.63
C ILE A 12 -20.40 -12.47 1.17
N SER A 13 -21.23 -13.42 0.72
CA SER A 13 -21.04 -14.83 1.08
C SER A 13 -19.66 -15.34 0.66
N ASN A 14 -19.26 -15.07 -0.59
CA ASN A 14 -17.94 -15.47 -1.09
C ASN A 14 -16.79 -14.80 -0.32
N PHE A 15 -16.97 -13.57 0.16
CA PHE A 15 -16.00 -12.87 0.99
C PHE A 15 -15.82 -13.55 2.36
N HIS A 16 -16.91 -13.99 3.00
CA HIS A 16 -16.80 -14.76 4.25
C HIS A 16 -16.09 -16.11 4.03
N ASP A 17 -16.38 -16.79 2.93
CA ASP A 17 -15.65 -18.02 2.54
C ASP A 17 -14.16 -17.73 2.31
N TRP A 18 -13.82 -16.55 1.76
CA TRP A 18 -12.43 -16.11 1.64
C TRP A 18 -11.79 -15.88 3.02
N GLN A 19 -12.45 -15.19 3.95
CA GLN A 19 -11.94 -14.99 5.31
C GLN A 19 -11.60 -16.33 6.00
N GLU A 20 -12.50 -17.31 5.89
CA GLU A 20 -12.26 -18.67 6.40
C GLU A 20 -11.07 -19.33 5.71
N ARG A 21 -11.03 -19.30 4.37
CA ARG A 21 -9.95 -19.91 3.57
C ARG A 21 -8.58 -19.35 3.91
N VAL A 22 -8.46 -18.03 4.09
CA VAL A 22 -7.18 -17.40 4.41
C VAL A 22 -6.83 -17.52 5.90
N GLY A 23 -7.76 -17.99 6.74
CA GLY A 23 -7.60 -18.14 8.18
C GLY A 23 -7.68 -16.83 8.95
N PHE A 24 -8.46 -15.87 8.44
CA PHE A 24 -8.77 -14.64 9.15
C PHE A 24 -9.95 -14.90 10.10
N ASN A 25 -9.78 -14.63 11.41
CA ASN A 25 -10.88 -14.75 12.37
C ASN A 25 -11.69 -13.44 12.39
N PRO A 26 -12.98 -13.45 12.00
CA PRO A 26 -13.82 -12.25 12.00
C PRO A 26 -13.93 -11.55 13.37
N ASP A 27 -13.77 -12.29 14.48
CA ASP A 27 -13.79 -11.70 15.83
C ASP A 27 -12.67 -10.67 16.05
N TRP A 28 -11.58 -10.73 15.27
CA TRP A 28 -10.50 -9.73 15.33
C TRP A 28 -10.95 -8.34 14.89
N MET A 29 -12.05 -8.24 14.14
CA MET A 29 -12.61 -6.96 13.70
C MET A 29 -13.39 -6.24 14.81
N GLY A 30 -13.77 -6.92 15.89
CA GLY A 30 -14.49 -6.29 16.99
C GLY A 30 -15.75 -5.55 16.54
N ASP A 31 -15.84 -4.26 16.86
CA ASP A 31 -16.93 -3.35 16.47
C ASP A 31 -16.73 -2.65 15.11
N PHE A 32 -15.69 -3.04 14.34
CA PHE A 32 -15.38 -2.41 13.06
C PHE A 32 -16.47 -2.66 12.01
N ASP A 33 -16.87 -1.60 11.32
CA ASP A 33 -17.96 -1.61 10.35
C ASP A 33 -17.45 -1.63 8.90
N LEU A 34 -17.87 -2.63 8.12
CA LEU A 34 -17.54 -2.79 6.69
C LEU A 34 -18.44 -1.96 5.77
N SER A 35 -18.88 -0.78 6.20
CA SER A 35 -19.75 0.06 5.39
C SER A 35 -19.07 0.62 4.14
N ILE A 36 -19.87 0.73 3.08
CA ILE A 36 -19.52 1.47 1.86
C ILE A 36 -19.56 2.97 2.18
N GLN A 37 -18.47 3.66 1.88
CA GLN A 37 -18.30 5.07 2.21
C GLN A 37 -17.90 5.87 0.97
N PHE A 38 -18.52 7.04 0.83
CA PHE A 38 -18.25 7.98 -0.24
C PHE A 38 -18.11 9.40 0.31
N ASP A 39 -17.15 10.14 -0.22
CA ASP A 39 -16.97 11.58 -0.04
C ASP A 39 -17.30 12.27 -1.37
N TRP A 40 -18.60 12.40 -1.65
CA TRP A 40 -19.11 12.99 -2.90
C TRP A 40 -18.72 14.46 -3.05
N ASP A 41 -18.66 15.19 -1.94
CA ASP A 41 -18.29 16.61 -1.92
C ASP A 41 -16.84 16.77 -2.38
N ARG A 42 -15.91 15.96 -1.85
CA ARG A 42 -14.50 16.00 -2.28
C ARG A 42 -14.30 15.54 -3.73
N ALA A 43 -15.11 14.60 -4.21
CA ALA A 43 -15.02 14.10 -5.59
C ALA A 43 -15.35 15.19 -6.61
N GLY A 44 -16.28 16.08 -6.27
CA GLY A 44 -16.76 17.15 -7.14
C GLY A 44 -17.59 16.64 -8.33
N ASP A 45 -18.08 17.60 -9.13
CA ASP A 45 -18.99 17.32 -10.24
C ASP A 45 -18.37 17.50 -11.63
N VAL A 46 -17.18 18.09 -11.72
CA VAL A 46 -16.54 18.47 -12.99
C VAL A 46 -15.23 17.69 -13.16
N ILE A 47 -14.97 17.20 -14.38
CA ILE A 47 -13.71 16.57 -14.76
C ILE A 47 -12.62 17.64 -14.77
N GLU A 48 -11.53 17.40 -14.04
CA GLU A 48 -10.55 18.43 -13.68
C GLU A 48 -9.39 18.54 -14.68
N TYR A 49 -9.08 17.46 -15.41
CA TYR A 49 -7.93 17.36 -16.31
C TYR A 49 -8.20 16.40 -17.48
N GLY A 50 -7.24 16.30 -18.40
CA GLY A 50 -7.34 15.47 -19.60
C GLY A 50 -8.27 16.04 -20.67
N ASP A 51 -8.56 15.26 -21.70
CA ASP A 51 -9.30 15.70 -22.90
C ASP A 51 -10.79 15.97 -22.62
N TYR A 52 -11.28 15.53 -21.45
CA TYR A 52 -12.65 15.70 -21.01
C TYR A 52 -12.80 16.80 -19.93
N ALA A 53 -11.73 17.55 -19.63
CA ALA A 53 -11.77 18.62 -18.64
C ALA A 53 -12.93 19.61 -18.90
N GLY A 54 -13.55 20.09 -17.81
CA GLY A 54 -14.69 21.01 -17.85
C GLY A 54 -16.05 20.35 -18.12
N ARG A 55 -16.09 19.04 -18.42
CA ARG A 55 -17.34 18.29 -18.54
C ARG A 55 -17.81 17.74 -17.19
N PRO A 56 -19.09 17.38 -17.03
CA PRO A 56 -19.54 16.67 -15.83
C PRO A 56 -18.82 15.33 -15.65
N LYS A 57 -18.51 14.96 -14.40
CA LYS A 57 -17.98 13.63 -14.06
C LYS A 57 -18.99 12.54 -14.39
N TRP A 58 -18.50 11.35 -14.70
CA TRP A 58 -19.32 10.18 -14.99
C TRP A 58 -19.79 9.53 -13.69
N GLU A 59 -21.09 9.39 -13.54
CA GLU A 59 -21.75 8.71 -12.41
C GLU A 59 -22.06 7.24 -12.71
N ARG A 60 -22.09 6.87 -14.00
CA ARG A 60 -22.35 5.50 -14.47
C ARG A 60 -21.37 5.11 -15.57
N SER A 61 -21.01 3.83 -15.63
CA SER A 61 -20.08 3.31 -16.65
C SER A 61 -20.54 3.58 -18.09
N LEU A 62 -21.86 3.61 -18.35
CA LEU A 62 -22.41 3.92 -19.68
C LEU A 62 -22.16 5.36 -20.15
N GLN A 63 -21.81 6.28 -19.24
CA GLN A 63 -21.43 7.65 -19.60
C GLN A 63 -19.96 7.75 -20.02
N VAL A 64 -19.14 6.74 -19.72
CA VAL A 64 -17.74 6.66 -20.13
C VAL A 64 -17.70 6.36 -21.64
N PRO A 65 -17.13 7.22 -22.50
CA PRO A 65 -17.35 7.17 -23.95
C PRO A 65 -16.85 5.91 -24.66
N GLN A 66 -15.68 5.39 -24.28
CA GLN A 66 -15.02 4.28 -24.99
C GLN A 66 -14.87 3.05 -24.11
N GLN A 67 -14.87 1.86 -24.71
CA GLN A 67 -14.68 0.61 -23.99
C GLN A 67 -13.31 0.54 -23.32
N THR A 68 -12.25 0.99 -24.00
CA THR A 68 -10.88 1.06 -23.46
C THR A 68 -10.77 1.92 -22.20
N MET A 69 -11.53 3.01 -22.10
CA MET A 69 -11.59 3.84 -20.90
C MET A 69 -12.31 3.13 -19.75
N ARG A 70 -13.38 2.38 -20.05
CA ARG A 70 -14.07 1.55 -19.05
C ARG A 70 -13.16 0.43 -18.56
N ASP A 71 -12.43 -0.22 -19.47
CA ASP A 71 -11.48 -1.28 -19.12
C ASP A 71 -10.33 -0.71 -18.27
N ALA A 72 -9.86 0.51 -18.53
CA ALA A 72 -8.89 1.19 -17.69
C ALA A 72 -9.42 1.45 -16.27
N LEU A 73 -10.67 1.90 -16.13
CA LEU A 73 -11.31 2.06 -14.82
C LEU A 73 -11.42 0.72 -14.08
N VAL A 74 -11.90 -0.33 -14.75
CA VAL A 74 -11.98 -1.68 -14.18
C VAL A 74 -10.60 -2.13 -13.74
N SER A 75 -9.57 -2.00 -14.59
CA SER A 75 -8.20 -2.38 -14.25
C SER A 75 -7.66 -1.64 -13.04
N MET A 76 -7.88 -0.33 -12.92
CA MET A 76 -7.43 0.45 -11.76
C MET A 76 -8.15 0.03 -10.48
N ILE A 77 -9.47 -0.16 -10.53
CA ILE A 77 -10.26 -0.63 -9.39
C ILE A 77 -9.84 -2.04 -8.97
N THR A 78 -9.59 -2.93 -9.93
CA THR A 78 -9.17 -4.30 -9.67
C THR A 78 -7.77 -4.34 -9.06
N VAL A 79 -6.81 -3.56 -9.58
CA VAL A 79 -5.46 -3.52 -9.01
C VAL A 79 -5.50 -2.96 -7.59
N GLN A 80 -6.21 -1.86 -7.34
CA GLN A 80 -6.39 -1.32 -5.99
C GLN A 80 -7.06 -2.33 -5.07
N GLY A 81 -8.17 -2.96 -5.47
CA GLY A 81 -8.85 -3.94 -4.62
C GLY A 81 -8.02 -5.19 -4.34
N ASP A 82 -7.09 -5.54 -5.24
CA ASP A 82 -6.25 -6.73 -5.10
C ASP A 82 -5.18 -6.56 -4.02
N THR A 83 -4.63 -5.35 -3.88
CA THR A 83 -3.63 -5.03 -2.86
C THR A 83 -4.19 -5.18 -1.46
N GLU A 84 -5.46 -4.82 -1.26
CA GLU A 84 -6.04 -4.76 0.07
C GLU A 84 -6.23 -6.16 0.65
N PHE A 85 -6.78 -7.09 -0.13
CA PHE A 85 -6.90 -8.49 0.30
C PHE A 85 -5.55 -9.18 0.41
N ALA A 86 -4.59 -8.85 -0.47
CA ALA A 86 -3.25 -9.40 -0.40
C ALA A 86 -2.52 -9.02 0.89
N SER A 87 -2.66 -7.77 1.33
CA SER A 87 -2.05 -7.29 2.56
C SER A 87 -2.52 -8.10 3.78
N VAL A 88 -3.82 -8.41 3.85
CA VAL A 88 -4.42 -9.24 4.91
C VAL A 88 -3.84 -10.65 4.90
N GLU A 89 -3.72 -11.26 3.71
CA GLU A 89 -3.14 -12.60 3.54
C GLU A 89 -1.68 -12.66 3.98
N GLN A 90 -0.90 -11.63 3.63
CA GLN A 90 0.50 -11.52 4.03
C GLN A 90 0.63 -11.39 5.54
N GLN A 91 -0.27 -10.67 6.21
CA GLN A 91 0.00 -10.15 7.55
C GLN A 91 -0.79 -10.83 8.67
N ARG A 92 -1.93 -11.49 8.38
CA ARG A 92 -2.85 -11.99 9.44
C ARG A 92 -2.21 -12.90 10.48
N HIS A 93 -1.20 -13.67 10.07
CA HIS A 93 -0.49 -14.58 10.97
C HIS A 93 0.32 -13.85 12.06
N LEU A 94 0.68 -12.59 11.83
CA LEU A 94 1.44 -11.75 12.77
C LEU A 94 0.68 -11.45 14.05
N LEU A 95 -0.66 -11.49 14.03
CA LEU A 95 -1.46 -11.24 15.25
C LEU A 95 -1.13 -12.23 16.38
N ALA A 96 -0.68 -13.45 16.04
CA ALA A 96 -0.27 -14.46 17.01
C ALA A 96 1.10 -14.15 17.67
N SER A 97 1.92 -13.32 17.04
CA SER A 97 3.27 -12.94 17.51
C SER A 97 3.41 -11.46 17.81
N ALA A 98 2.28 -10.77 18.03
CA ALA A 98 2.26 -9.34 18.34
C ALA A 98 3.16 -8.98 19.53
N PRO A 99 4.08 -8.00 19.39
CA PRO A 99 5.04 -7.68 20.45
C PRO A 99 4.37 -7.06 21.67
N THR A 100 3.22 -6.41 21.49
CA THR A 100 2.39 -5.86 22.58
C THR A 100 0.91 -6.00 22.26
N ALA A 101 0.05 -5.81 23.26
CA ALA A 101 -1.41 -5.76 23.07
C ALA A 101 -1.84 -4.60 22.16
N TYR A 102 -1.12 -3.46 22.22
CA TYR A 102 -1.38 -2.34 21.31
C TYR A 102 -1.04 -2.69 19.87
N ASP A 103 0.06 -3.40 19.64
CA ASP A 103 0.45 -3.82 18.30
C ASP A 103 -0.55 -4.82 17.72
N ARG A 104 -1.05 -5.78 18.53
CA ARG A 104 -2.13 -6.68 18.12
C ARG A 104 -3.39 -5.92 17.71
N TYR A 105 -3.81 -4.92 18.50
CA TYR A 105 -4.93 -4.05 18.16
C TYR A 105 -4.68 -3.30 16.84
N ALA A 106 -3.51 -2.68 16.69
CA ALA A 106 -3.20 -1.86 15.53
C ALA A 106 -3.14 -2.70 14.24
N GLY A 107 -2.50 -3.88 14.29
CA GLY A 107 -2.46 -4.81 13.17
C GLY A 107 -3.84 -5.33 12.79
N ALA A 108 -4.68 -5.69 13.77
CA ALA A 108 -6.03 -6.16 13.50
C ALA A 108 -6.92 -5.05 12.93
N ARG A 109 -6.76 -3.80 13.39
CA ARG A 109 -7.45 -2.64 12.84
C ARG A 109 -7.05 -2.40 11.38
N ILE A 110 -5.75 -2.38 11.07
CA ILE A 110 -5.27 -2.23 9.69
C ILE A 110 -5.89 -3.31 8.80
N MET A 111 -5.82 -4.58 9.20
CA MET A 111 -6.43 -5.67 8.41
C MET A 111 -7.95 -5.53 8.24
N ALA A 112 -8.66 -4.92 9.19
CA ALA A 112 -10.09 -4.64 9.06
C ALA A 112 -10.35 -3.47 8.08
N GLU A 113 -9.55 -2.40 8.16
CA GLU A 113 -9.56 -1.26 7.23
C GLU A 113 -9.24 -1.71 5.80
N GLU A 114 -8.21 -2.55 5.60
CA GLU A 114 -7.86 -3.12 4.29
C GLU A 114 -8.97 -4.01 3.72
N GLN A 115 -9.64 -4.82 4.55
CA GLN A 115 -10.82 -5.56 4.09
C GLN A 115 -11.94 -4.62 3.65
N ARG A 116 -12.14 -3.49 4.33
CA ARG A 116 -13.12 -2.47 3.92
C ARG A 116 -12.72 -1.77 2.62
N HIS A 117 -11.43 -1.53 2.40
CA HIS A 117 -10.92 -1.00 1.13
C HIS A 117 -11.20 -1.96 -0.03
N GLY A 118 -10.87 -3.24 0.13
CA GLY A 118 -11.15 -4.28 -0.87
C GLY A 118 -12.66 -4.45 -1.11
N TRP A 119 -13.46 -4.41 -0.06
CA TRP A 119 -14.92 -4.43 -0.08
C TRP A 119 -15.51 -3.23 -0.85
N GLN A 120 -14.96 -2.03 -0.64
CA GLN A 120 -15.34 -0.82 -1.37
C GLN A 120 -15.02 -0.93 -2.87
N MET A 121 -13.85 -1.49 -3.23
CA MET A 121 -13.48 -1.72 -4.64
C MET A 121 -14.36 -2.79 -5.29
N ALA A 122 -14.64 -3.89 -4.59
CA ALA A 122 -15.57 -4.92 -5.05
C ALA A 122 -16.98 -4.36 -5.27
N TYR A 123 -17.47 -3.50 -4.37
CA TYR A 123 -18.76 -2.82 -4.52
C TYR A 123 -18.81 -1.98 -5.79
N LEU A 124 -17.73 -1.21 -6.10
CA LEU A 124 -17.67 -0.44 -7.33
C LEU A 124 -17.75 -1.33 -8.58
N LEU A 125 -17.02 -2.44 -8.59
CA LEU A 125 -17.04 -3.42 -9.68
C LEU A 125 -18.44 -4.02 -9.87
N MET A 126 -19.03 -4.53 -8.79
CA MET A 126 -20.35 -5.18 -8.77
C MET A 126 -21.45 -4.22 -9.22
N THR A 127 -21.41 -2.98 -8.74
CA THR A 127 -22.49 -2.00 -8.93
C THR A 127 -22.43 -1.33 -10.31
N TYR A 128 -21.24 -0.97 -10.79
CA TYR A 128 -21.11 -0.09 -11.94
C TYR A 128 -20.65 -0.78 -13.23
N PHE A 129 -20.11 -2.00 -13.18
CA PHE A 129 -19.45 -2.63 -14.34
C PHE A 129 -20.08 -3.96 -14.80
N GLY A 130 -21.29 -4.27 -14.33
CA GLY A 130 -22.11 -5.37 -14.85
C GLY A 130 -21.41 -6.73 -14.77
N GLN A 131 -21.46 -7.53 -15.84
CA GLN A 131 -20.89 -8.88 -15.84
C GLN A 131 -19.36 -8.89 -15.72
N GLN A 132 -18.67 -7.92 -16.33
CA GLN A 132 -17.21 -7.80 -16.22
C GLN A 132 -16.81 -7.46 -14.79
N GLY A 133 -17.49 -6.49 -14.18
CA GLY A 133 -17.29 -6.14 -12.78
C GLY A 133 -17.47 -7.31 -11.83
N ARG A 134 -18.55 -8.10 -11.99
CA ARG A 134 -18.77 -9.32 -11.21
C ARG A 134 -17.62 -10.31 -11.28
N ARG A 135 -17.04 -10.52 -12.46
CA ARG A 135 -15.89 -11.42 -12.65
C ARG A 135 -14.65 -10.89 -11.95
N GLU A 136 -14.35 -9.61 -12.11
CA GLU A 136 -13.17 -9.03 -11.46
C GLU A 136 -13.31 -8.97 -9.93
N ALA A 137 -14.50 -8.65 -9.41
CA ALA A 137 -14.79 -8.68 -7.97
C ALA A 137 -14.61 -10.09 -7.39
N GLN A 138 -15.03 -11.13 -8.12
CA GLN A 138 -14.81 -12.50 -7.69
C GLN A 138 -13.33 -12.88 -7.69
N LYS A 139 -12.58 -12.49 -8.72
CA LYS A 139 -11.14 -12.76 -8.80
C LYS A 139 -10.32 -12.11 -7.69
N LEU A 140 -10.80 -11.00 -7.09
CA LEU A 140 -10.17 -10.39 -5.92
C LEU A 140 -10.06 -11.37 -4.73
N LEU A 141 -11.03 -12.27 -4.61
CA LEU A 141 -11.11 -13.28 -3.55
C LEU A 141 -10.44 -14.61 -3.96
N GLU A 142 -10.34 -14.89 -5.26
CA GLU A 142 -9.76 -16.14 -5.77
C GLU A 142 -8.23 -16.14 -5.75
N ARG A 143 -7.60 -14.99 -6.01
CA ARG A 143 -6.15 -14.83 -5.87
C ARG A 143 -5.72 -14.89 -4.41
N ASN A 144 -4.50 -15.33 -4.16
CA ASN A 144 -3.89 -15.50 -2.86
C ASN A 144 -2.38 -15.18 -2.87
N ALA A 145 -1.95 -14.30 -1.96
CA ALA A 145 -0.55 -13.90 -1.80
C ALA A 145 0.39 -15.10 -1.51
N GLN A 146 -0.11 -16.15 -0.86
CA GLN A 146 0.67 -17.35 -0.50
C GLN A 146 0.97 -18.24 -1.72
N ASP A 147 0.10 -18.18 -2.74
CA ASP A 147 0.28 -18.88 -4.02
C ASP A 147 1.10 -18.04 -5.02
N GLY A 148 1.39 -16.78 -4.67
CA GLY A 148 2.20 -15.87 -5.48
C GLY A 148 1.46 -15.31 -6.70
N ASP A 149 0.13 -15.35 -6.72
CA ASP A 149 -0.69 -14.99 -7.87
C ASP A 149 -1.35 -13.60 -7.78
N ARG A 150 -1.08 -12.83 -6.71
CA ARG A 150 -1.50 -11.42 -6.59
C ARG A 150 -0.85 -10.59 -7.70
N LEU A 151 -1.56 -9.55 -8.15
CA LEU A 151 -1.21 -8.81 -9.37
C LEU A 151 0.13 -8.06 -9.24
N LEU A 152 0.45 -7.58 -8.05
CA LEU A 152 1.65 -6.80 -7.78
C LEU A 152 2.64 -7.62 -6.93
N GLY A 153 3.87 -7.76 -7.44
CA GLY A 153 4.87 -8.64 -6.82
C GLY A 153 5.22 -8.29 -5.37
N ALA A 154 5.11 -7.03 -4.95
CA ALA A 154 5.32 -6.61 -3.56
C ALA A 154 4.35 -7.31 -2.58
N PHE A 155 3.13 -7.56 -3.04
CA PHE A 155 2.04 -8.17 -2.26
C PHE A 155 2.09 -9.71 -2.27
N ASN A 156 3.06 -10.31 -2.97
CA ASN A 156 3.40 -11.73 -2.88
C ASN A 156 4.65 -11.97 -2.02
N ARG A 157 5.29 -10.91 -1.49
CA ARG A 157 6.51 -11.06 -0.69
C ARG A 157 6.18 -11.59 0.70
N PRO A 158 7.00 -12.48 1.28
CA PRO A 158 6.82 -12.93 2.65
C PRO A 158 6.92 -11.78 3.65
N MET A 159 6.08 -11.85 4.69
CA MET A 159 6.02 -10.89 5.80
C MET A 159 6.18 -11.65 7.14
N PRO A 160 7.34 -12.24 7.43
CA PRO A 160 7.51 -13.20 8.53
C PRO A 160 7.36 -12.63 9.94
N HIS A 161 7.57 -11.32 10.14
CA HIS A 161 7.64 -10.75 11.49
C HIS A 161 7.24 -9.27 11.54
N TRP A 162 7.04 -8.75 12.76
CA TRP A 162 6.56 -7.39 13.00
C TRP A 162 7.51 -6.28 12.57
N LEU A 163 8.83 -6.50 12.53
CA LEU A 163 9.75 -5.50 11.98
C LEU A 163 9.48 -5.24 10.49
N ASP A 164 9.18 -6.29 9.71
CA ASP A 164 8.77 -6.14 8.33
C ASP A 164 7.44 -5.42 8.24
N PHE A 165 6.47 -5.75 9.11
CA PHE A 165 5.16 -5.08 9.14
C PHE A 165 5.26 -3.58 9.43
N PHE A 166 6.11 -3.16 10.37
CA PHE A 166 6.31 -1.74 10.64
C PHE A 166 6.98 -1.01 9.46
N CYS A 167 7.95 -1.64 8.79
CA CYS A 167 8.53 -1.10 7.57
C CYS A 167 7.50 -1.04 6.42
N TYR A 168 6.72 -2.10 6.23
CA TYR A 168 5.68 -2.19 5.21
C TYR A 168 4.63 -1.09 5.38
N THR A 169 4.05 -0.96 6.57
CA THR A 169 3.05 0.09 6.87
C THR A 169 3.66 1.50 6.81
N MET A 170 4.98 1.66 6.96
CA MET A 170 5.65 2.94 6.77
C MET A 170 5.91 3.28 5.29
N PHE A 171 6.27 2.29 4.46
CA PHE A 171 6.78 2.48 3.11
C PHE A 171 5.84 1.98 2.00
N VAL A 172 5.25 0.78 2.12
CA VAL A 172 4.37 0.19 1.11
C VAL A 172 2.96 0.77 1.19
N ASP A 173 2.33 0.83 2.36
CA ASP A 173 1.01 1.47 2.54
C ASP A 173 1.04 2.95 2.12
N ARG A 174 2.22 3.58 2.22
CA ARG A 174 2.41 4.93 1.75
C ARG A 174 2.28 5.06 0.24
N ASP A 175 2.61 4.04 -0.56
CA ASP A 175 2.22 4.00 -1.98
C ASP A 175 0.69 4.12 -2.11
N GLY A 176 -0.07 3.36 -1.31
CA GLY A 176 -1.53 3.45 -1.21
C GLY A 176 -2.03 4.90 -1.07
N LYS A 177 -1.45 5.68 -0.14
CA LYS A 177 -1.75 7.13 -0.03
C LYS A 177 -1.60 7.87 -1.37
N PHE A 178 -0.51 7.65 -2.11
CA PHE A 178 -0.28 8.30 -3.40
C PHE A 178 -1.26 7.81 -4.47
N GLN A 179 -1.48 6.50 -4.56
CA GLN A 179 -2.43 5.89 -5.50
C GLN A 179 -3.85 6.43 -5.28
N LEU A 180 -4.33 6.36 -4.04
CA LEU A 180 -5.66 6.85 -3.64
C LEU A 180 -5.78 8.37 -3.86
N GLY A 181 -4.74 9.14 -3.54
CA GLY A 181 -4.72 10.59 -3.79
C GLY A 181 -4.86 10.93 -5.27
N MET A 182 -4.13 10.23 -6.14
CA MET A 182 -4.21 10.38 -7.60
C MET A 182 -5.56 9.92 -8.18
N LEU A 183 -6.17 8.88 -7.61
CA LEU A 183 -7.49 8.40 -8.01
C LEU A 183 -8.62 9.29 -7.49
N SER A 184 -8.39 10.09 -6.44
CA SER A 184 -9.41 10.97 -5.85
C SER A 184 -9.89 12.09 -6.80
N THR A 185 -9.14 12.33 -7.87
CA THR A 185 -9.49 13.29 -8.92
C THR A 185 -10.10 12.64 -10.16
N SER A 186 -10.33 11.32 -10.15
CA SER A 186 -10.87 10.58 -11.30
C SER A 186 -12.14 11.23 -11.87
N ALA A 187 -12.28 11.15 -13.19
CA ALA A 187 -13.47 11.55 -13.94
C ALA A 187 -14.66 10.61 -13.68
N PHE A 188 -14.41 9.39 -13.19
CA PHE A 188 -15.48 8.51 -12.72
C PHE A 188 -15.79 8.81 -11.26
N LYS A 189 -16.90 9.53 -11.03
CA LYS A 189 -17.27 10.12 -9.74
C LYS A 189 -17.35 9.10 -8.60
N PRO A 190 -17.94 7.89 -8.77
CA PRO A 190 -17.98 6.90 -7.69
C PRO A 190 -16.59 6.44 -7.23
N LEU A 191 -15.65 6.28 -8.16
CA LEU A 191 -14.25 5.95 -7.83
C LEU A 191 -13.57 7.11 -7.10
N ALA A 192 -13.69 8.34 -7.62
CA ALA A 192 -13.14 9.52 -6.94
C ALA A 192 -13.69 9.68 -5.51
N ALA A 193 -14.99 9.46 -5.32
CA ALA A 193 -15.67 9.62 -4.04
C ALA A 193 -15.28 8.55 -3.02
N SER A 194 -14.92 7.33 -3.43
CA SER A 194 -14.51 6.30 -2.48
C SER A 194 -13.11 6.53 -1.91
N MET A 195 -12.26 7.36 -2.55
CA MET A 195 -10.88 7.59 -2.09
C MET A 195 -10.80 8.39 -0.79
N GLY A 196 -11.70 9.35 -0.58
CA GLY A 196 -11.66 10.26 0.58
C GLY A 196 -11.71 9.51 1.94
N PRO A 197 -12.67 8.61 2.15
CA PRO A 197 -12.73 7.77 3.34
C PRO A 197 -11.51 6.86 3.52
N MET A 198 -11.06 6.17 2.46
CA MET A 198 -9.88 5.29 2.53
C MET A 198 -8.61 6.07 2.88
N LEU A 199 -8.40 7.26 2.31
CA LEU A 199 -7.29 8.15 2.67
C LEU A 199 -7.28 8.56 4.16
N LYS A 200 -8.45 8.62 4.81
CA LYS A 200 -8.50 8.89 6.26
C LYS A 200 -8.03 7.68 7.06
N GLU A 201 -8.38 6.48 6.64
CA GLU A 201 -7.92 5.23 7.27
C GLU A 201 -6.44 4.99 7.03
N GLU A 202 -5.94 5.22 5.81
CA GLU A 202 -4.54 5.12 5.45
C GLU A 202 -3.62 5.92 6.40
N SER A 203 -4.09 7.07 6.91
CA SER A 203 -3.33 7.86 7.88
C SER A 203 -3.00 7.10 9.18
N PHE A 204 -3.87 6.17 9.60
CA PHE A 204 -3.63 5.28 10.73
C PHE A 204 -2.59 4.20 10.39
N HIS A 205 -2.59 3.68 9.17
CA HIS A 205 -1.62 2.68 8.69
C HIS A 205 -0.21 3.27 8.74
N LEU A 206 -0.03 4.43 8.10
CA LEU A 206 1.25 5.15 8.07
C LEU A 206 1.74 5.55 9.47
N GLY A 207 0.80 5.97 10.32
CA GLY A 207 1.07 6.30 11.71
C GLY A 207 1.53 5.08 12.52
N THR A 208 0.98 3.90 12.24
CA THR A 208 1.36 2.64 12.89
C THR A 208 2.78 2.24 12.52
N GLY A 209 3.15 2.29 11.24
CA GLY A 209 4.52 1.99 10.80
C GLY A 209 5.56 2.95 11.39
N SER A 210 5.34 4.26 11.23
CA SER A 210 6.26 5.29 11.77
C SER A 210 6.38 5.22 13.30
N ASN A 211 5.27 5.05 14.02
CA ASN A 211 5.30 4.91 15.47
C ASN A 211 5.95 3.60 15.93
N GLY A 212 5.71 2.50 15.20
CA GLY A 212 6.34 1.20 15.43
C GLY A 212 7.85 1.28 15.31
N LEU A 213 8.37 1.82 14.20
CA LEU A 213 9.81 1.99 14.00
C LEU A 213 10.45 2.92 15.04
N ARG A 214 9.76 4.01 15.41
CA ARG A 214 10.21 4.85 16.54
C ARG A 214 10.33 4.07 17.84
N ARG A 215 9.38 3.17 18.13
CA ARG A 215 9.38 2.33 19.34
C ARG A 215 10.44 1.23 19.29
N VAL A 216 10.78 0.74 18.10
CA VAL A 216 11.93 -0.16 17.87
C VAL A 216 13.24 0.56 18.14
N ILE A 217 13.45 1.75 17.55
CA ILE A 217 14.67 2.57 17.76
C ILE A 217 14.88 2.84 19.25
N LYS A 218 13.84 3.27 19.96
CA LYS A 218 13.90 3.59 21.39
C LYS A 218 14.12 2.38 22.31
N ALA A 219 13.83 1.16 21.83
CA ALA A 219 14.08 -0.03 22.61
C ALA A 219 15.58 -0.41 22.60
N GLU A 220 16.33 0.05 21.61
CA GLU A 220 17.79 -0.18 21.46
C GLU A 220 18.18 -1.68 21.45
N VAL A 221 17.23 -2.58 21.15
CA VAL A 221 17.48 -4.03 21.04
C VAL A 221 17.86 -4.43 19.62
N ILE A 222 17.22 -3.82 18.61
CA ILE A 222 17.51 -4.10 17.20
C ILE A 222 18.69 -3.22 16.76
N PRO A 223 19.83 -3.79 16.34
CA PRO A 223 20.94 -2.99 15.83
C PRO A 223 20.53 -2.10 14.67
N LEU A 224 21.05 -0.86 14.64
CA LEU A 224 20.65 0.14 13.64
C LEU A 224 21.05 -0.24 12.22
N ASP A 225 22.17 -0.95 12.05
CA ASP A 225 22.57 -1.49 10.75
C ASP A 225 21.59 -2.55 10.24
N LEU A 226 21.10 -3.41 11.13
CA LEU A 226 20.07 -4.41 10.80
C LEU A 226 18.77 -3.69 10.42
N LEU A 227 18.34 -2.71 11.23
CA LEU A 227 17.17 -1.90 10.92
C LEU A 227 17.29 -1.22 9.54
N GLN A 228 18.44 -0.65 9.22
CA GLN A 228 18.70 -0.01 7.92
C GLN A 228 18.56 -0.99 6.75
N ARG A 229 19.05 -2.23 6.87
CA ARG A 229 18.89 -3.26 5.83
C ARG A 229 17.41 -3.59 5.55
N TYR A 230 16.56 -3.57 6.57
CA TYR A 230 15.11 -3.77 6.43
C TYR A 230 14.38 -2.54 5.89
N ILE A 231 14.83 -1.33 6.24
CA ILE A 231 14.37 -0.09 5.56
C ILE A 231 14.69 -0.18 4.07
N ASN A 232 15.92 -0.54 3.71
CA ASN A 232 16.34 -0.68 2.31
C ASN A 232 15.50 -1.70 1.55
N LYS A 233 15.19 -2.87 2.15
CA LYS A 233 14.30 -3.90 1.60
C LYS A 233 12.91 -3.36 1.23
N TRP A 234 12.27 -2.64 2.14
CA TRP A 234 10.88 -2.20 1.93
C TRP A 234 10.77 -0.92 1.12
N VAL A 235 11.74 -0.02 1.21
CA VAL A 235 11.82 1.15 0.34
C VAL A 235 12.00 0.74 -1.13
N SER A 236 12.93 -0.17 -1.43
CA SER A 236 13.13 -0.63 -2.81
C SER A 236 11.89 -1.36 -3.35
N THR A 237 11.23 -2.16 -2.49
CA THR A 237 9.97 -2.83 -2.82
C THR A 237 8.86 -1.83 -3.17
N ALA A 238 8.71 -0.76 -2.40
CA ALA A 238 7.68 0.26 -2.62
C ALA A 238 7.95 1.11 -3.87
N HIS A 239 9.22 1.41 -4.20
CA HIS A 239 9.56 2.13 -5.43
C HIS A 239 9.08 1.43 -6.72
N ASP A 240 9.05 0.09 -6.72
CA ASP A 240 8.57 -0.68 -7.87
C ASP A 240 7.04 -0.57 -8.07
N LEU A 241 6.25 -0.21 -7.04
CA LEU A 241 4.78 -0.11 -7.14
C LEU A 241 4.29 1.00 -8.07
N PHE A 242 5.10 2.02 -8.28
CA PHE A 242 4.81 3.11 -9.22
C PHE A 242 4.96 2.68 -10.69
N GLY A 243 5.44 1.47 -10.96
CA GLY A 243 5.56 0.91 -12.31
C GLY A 243 6.79 1.43 -13.08
N VAL A 244 6.75 1.26 -14.40
CA VAL A 244 7.81 1.75 -15.30
C VAL A 244 7.80 3.28 -15.39
N ASP A 245 8.97 3.87 -15.63
CA ASP A 245 9.20 5.32 -15.59
C ASP A 245 8.38 6.05 -16.66
N ALA A 246 8.54 5.64 -17.92
CA ALA A 246 7.71 6.09 -19.04
C ALA A 246 6.65 5.03 -19.39
N SER A 247 5.37 5.41 -19.26
CA SER A 247 4.23 4.48 -19.37
C SER A 247 3.12 5.01 -20.26
N SER A 248 2.87 4.31 -21.38
CA SER A 248 1.71 4.59 -22.24
C SER A 248 0.39 4.41 -21.50
N SER A 249 0.30 3.45 -20.57
CA SER A 249 -0.90 3.25 -19.76
C SER A 249 -1.15 4.42 -18.82
N ALA A 250 -0.11 4.96 -18.17
CA ALA A 250 -0.22 6.15 -17.33
C ALA A 250 -0.61 7.39 -18.16
N HIS A 251 0.03 7.57 -19.31
CA HIS A 251 -0.30 8.63 -20.26
C HIS A 251 -1.79 8.65 -20.61
N TRP A 252 -2.33 7.52 -21.08
CA TRP A 252 -3.73 7.43 -21.48
C TRP A 252 -4.68 7.51 -20.29
N SER A 253 -4.30 7.00 -19.12
CA SER A 253 -5.10 7.13 -17.90
C SER A 253 -5.26 8.59 -17.49
N TYR A 254 -4.21 9.42 -17.65
CA TYR A 254 -4.31 10.86 -17.44
C TYR A 254 -5.17 11.55 -18.51
N VAL A 255 -4.89 11.28 -19.81
CA VAL A 255 -5.63 11.86 -20.94
C VAL A 255 -7.13 11.60 -20.84
N TRP A 256 -7.51 10.38 -20.45
CA TRP A 256 -8.91 9.97 -20.29
C TRP A 256 -9.56 10.44 -18.99
N GLY A 257 -8.84 11.11 -18.10
CA GLY A 257 -9.35 11.53 -16.80
C GLY A 257 -9.49 10.38 -15.80
N VAL A 258 -8.89 9.21 -16.01
CA VAL A 258 -9.01 8.05 -15.10
C VAL A 258 -8.24 8.29 -13.81
N LYS A 259 -7.00 8.79 -13.90
CA LYS A 259 -6.09 9.00 -12.76
C LYS A 259 -5.25 10.27 -12.96
N GLY A 260 -5.23 11.16 -11.97
CA GLY A 260 -4.52 12.45 -12.04
C GLY A 260 -3.08 12.33 -11.55
N ARG A 261 -2.35 13.45 -11.50
CA ARG A 261 -1.07 13.52 -10.77
C ARG A 261 -1.32 13.58 -9.27
N TRP A 262 -0.28 13.28 -8.49
CA TRP A 262 -0.26 13.63 -7.08
C TRP A 262 -0.46 15.15 -6.94
N ASP A 263 -1.38 15.58 -6.06
CA ASP A 263 -1.73 16.99 -5.86
C ASP A 263 -2.21 17.73 -7.15
N GLU A 264 -2.92 17.04 -8.07
CA GLU A 264 -3.40 17.60 -9.35
C GLU A 264 -4.06 18.98 -9.21
N ARG A 265 -4.98 19.15 -8.25
CA ARG A 265 -5.69 20.42 -8.02
C ARG A 265 -4.73 21.58 -7.73
N LYS A 266 -3.73 21.36 -6.87
CA LYS A 266 -2.72 22.37 -6.55
C LYS A 266 -1.85 22.70 -7.77
N LYS A 267 -1.51 21.69 -8.57
CA LYS A 267 -0.73 21.86 -9.80
C LYS A 267 -1.51 22.65 -10.86
N LEU A 268 -2.81 22.40 -11.00
CA LEU A 268 -3.69 23.17 -11.87
C LEU A 268 -3.80 24.63 -11.42
N GLU A 269 -4.02 24.88 -10.12
CA GLU A 269 -4.06 26.24 -9.54
C GLU A 269 -2.73 27.00 -9.75
N ALA A 270 -1.60 26.31 -9.62
CA ALA A 270 -0.27 26.88 -9.83
C ALA A 270 0.14 27.00 -11.31
N GLY A 271 -0.70 26.54 -12.26
CA GLY A 271 -0.38 26.56 -13.69
C GLY A 271 0.77 25.63 -14.08
N VAL A 272 1.03 24.57 -13.33
CA VAL A 272 2.10 23.60 -13.60
C VAL A 272 1.67 22.67 -14.73
N GLU A 273 2.31 22.84 -15.89
CA GLU A 273 2.08 21.99 -17.06
C GLU A 273 2.38 20.52 -16.75
N VAL A 274 1.57 19.62 -17.32
CA VAL A 274 1.73 18.17 -17.15
C VAL A 274 2.72 17.64 -18.17
N ASN A 275 3.73 16.90 -17.71
CA ASN A 275 4.53 16.04 -18.56
C ASN A 275 3.97 14.61 -18.52
N LYS A 276 3.20 14.25 -19.55
CA LYS A 276 2.51 12.94 -19.63
C LYS A 276 3.47 11.76 -19.85
N GLU A 277 4.75 12.01 -20.16
CA GLU A 277 5.75 10.96 -20.39
C GLU A 277 6.31 10.39 -19.09
N VAL A 278 6.22 11.14 -17.98
CA VAL A 278 6.91 10.82 -16.71
C VAL A 278 5.96 10.75 -15.51
N LEU A 279 4.66 10.55 -15.72
CA LEU A 279 3.65 10.57 -14.63
C LEU A 279 3.95 9.60 -13.48
N ASN A 280 4.45 8.40 -13.81
CA ASN A 280 4.82 7.40 -12.82
C ASN A 280 6.09 7.79 -12.06
N GLU A 281 7.10 8.29 -12.78
CA GLU A 281 8.36 8.79 -12.20
C GLU A 281 8.10 10.02 -11.29
N GLU A 282 7.27 10.97 -11.73
CA GLU A 282 6.86 12.13 -10.95
C GLU A 282 6.17 11.72 -9.63
N ALA A 283 5.25 10.75 -9.69
CA ALA A 283 4.59 10.23 -8.51
C ALA A 283 5.57 9.51 -7.57
N ARG A 284 6.49 8.70 -8.13
CA ARG A 284 7.54 8.01 -7.35
C ARG A 284 8.48 9.00 -6.68
N GLY A 285 8.86 10.09 -7.34
CA GLY A 285 9.70 11.15 -6.79
C GLY A 285 9.03 11.85 -5.59
N HIS A 286 7.74 12.19 -5.70
CA HIS A 286 7.01 12.76 -4.56
C HIS A 286 6.90 11.80 -3.38
N TYR A 287 6.71 10.51 -3.65
CA TYR A 287 6.76 9.47 -2.65
C TYR A 287 8.14 9.38 -1.98
N HIS A 288 9.20 9.40 -2.78
CA HIS A 288 10.58 9.35 -2.32
C HIS A 288 10.91 10.53 -1.38
N ASP A 289 10.57 11.75 -1.79
CA ASP A 289 10.75 12.96 -0.98
C ASP A 289 10.03 12.85 0.37
N GLU A 290 8.82 12.29 0.38
CA GLU A 290 8.05 12.11 1.61
C GLU A 290 8.73 11.11 2.56
N ILE A 291 9.16 9.94 2.06
CA ILE A 291 9.79 8.93 2.93
C ILE A 291 11.16 9.39 3.42
N VAL A 292 11.92 10.17 2.64
CA VAL A 292 13.16 10.82 3.09
C VAL A 292 12.89 11.72 4.29
N SER A 293 11.84 12.55 4.20
CA SER A 293 11.41 13.42 5.30
C SER A 293 10.98 12.62 6.54
N GLU A 294 10.23 11.54 6.36
CA GLU A 294 9.79 10.69 7.46
C GLU A 294 10.94 9.93 8.15
N VAL A 295 11.89 9.39 7.38
CA VAL A 295 13.09 8.74 7.96
C VAL A 295 13.95 9.78 8.67
N LYS A 296 14.10 10.99 8.14
CA LYS A 296 14.79 12.08 8.85
C LYS A 296 14.15 12.42 10.19
N LYS A 297 12.82 12.36 10.30
CA LYS A 297 12.13 12.51 11.60
C LYS A 297 12.44 11.35 12.55
N LEU A 298 12.58 10.12 12.04
CA LEU A 298 13.00 8.97 12.85
C LEU A 298 14.42 9.15 13.41
N CYS A 299 15.33 9.75 12.64
CA CYS A 299 16.70 10.03 13.09
C CYS A 299 16.76 10.89 14.36
N GLY A 300 15.76 11.75 14.60
CA GLY A 300 15.64 12.53 15.84
C GLY A 300 15.36 11.71 17.11
N TYR A 301 15.17 10.39 17.00
CA TYR A 301 15.01 9.47 18.14
C TYR A 301 16.19 8.51 18.32
N LEU A 302 17.22 8.61 17.48
CA LEU A 302 18.40 7.76 17.60
C LEU A 302 19.20 8.11 18.87
N PRO A 303 19.94 7.14 19.44
CA PRO A 303 20.88 7.40 20.51
C PRO A 303 21.93 8.45 20.12
N GLU A 304 22.48 9.16 21.11
CA GLU A 304 23.52 10.16 20.86
C GLU A 304 24.75 9.53 20.18
N GLY A 305 25.21 10.15 19.10
CA GLY A 305 26.38 9.67 18.32
C GLY A 305 26.08 8.52 17.35
N ALA A 306 24.83 8.06 17.24
CA ALA A 306 24.46 7.05 16.26
C ALA A 306 24.52 7.58 14.82
N THR A 307 24.88 6.71 13.88
CA THR A 307 24.76 6.97 12.44
C THR A 307 23.29 7.16 12.06
N GLU A 308 23.00 8.19 11.27
CA GLU A 308 21.64 8.45 10.80
C GLU A 308 21.14 7.33 9.87
N LEU A 309 19.86 6.99 10.00
CA LEU A 309 19.15 6.15 9.05
C LEU A 309 18.91 6.94 7.75
N TYR A 310 18.84 6.24 6.63
CA TYR A 310 18.64 6.84 5.31
C TYR A 310 17.61 6.08 4.47
N VAL A 311 17.19 6.71 3.38
CA VAL A 311 16.39 6.10 2.31
C VAL A 311 17.33 5.84 1.14
N PRO A 312 17.44 4.61 0.62
CA PRO A 312 18.28 4.34 -0.54
C PRO A 312 17.66 5.02 -1.77
N HIS A 313 18.51 5.46 -2.70
CA HIS A 313 18.11 6.06 -3.96
C HIS A 313 17.08 5.19 -4.68
N GLU A 314 16.14 5.80 -5.40
CA GLU A 314 15.07 5.11 -6.14
C GLU A 314 15.54 4.13 -7.25
N ASN A 315 16.85 4.03 -7.50
CA ASN A 315 17.45 3.11 -8.46
C ASN A 315 17.97 1.82 -7.78
N PHE A 316 18.13 1.85 -6.45
CA PHE A 316 18.61 0.73 -5.66
C PHE A 316 17.58 -0.41 -5.65
N GLN A 317 18.03 -1.64 -5.96
CA GLN A 317 17.23 -2.87 -5.86
C GLN A 317 15.88 -2.82 -6.60
N ARG A 318 15.88 -2.34 -7.85
CA ARG A 318 14.70 -2.24 -8.72
C ARG A 318 14.44 -3.51 -9.53
N SER A 319 13.18 -3.94 -9.56
CA SER A 319 12.68 -5.03 -10.40
C SER A 319 11.82 -4.54 -11.58
N ILE A 320 11.48 -3.24 -11.59
CA ILE A 320 10.64 -2.58 -12.61
C ILE A 320 11.32 -1.28 -13.07
N GLY A 321 11.14 -0.91 -14.34
CA GLY A 321 11.63 0.37 -14.89
C GLY A 321 13.04 0.31 -15.48
N ALA A 322 13.61 1.48 -15.77
CA ALA A 322 14.88 1.66 -16.47
C ALA A 322 16.10 1.10 -15.71
N PHE A 323 15.96 0.91 -14.40
CA PHE A 323 16.99 0.36 -13.52
C PHE A 323 16.73 -1.08 -13.09
N LYS A 324 15.73 -1.74 -13.70
CA LYS A 324 15.45 -3.16 -13.48
C LYS A 324 16.73 -4.00 -13.63
N ASN A 325 17.04 -4.79 -12.61
CA ASN A 325 18.18 -5.71 -12.57
C ASN A 325 19.56 -5.05 -12.76
N LYS A 326 19.66 -3.71 -12.69
CA LYS A 326 20.94 -3.00 -12.66
C LYS A 326 21.45 -2.98 -11.22
N ARG A 327 22.76 -3.16 -11.06
CA ARG A 327 23.43 -3.00 -9.76
C ARG A 327 23.64 -1.51 -9.52
N CYS A 328 22.79 -0.91 -8.71
CA CYS A 328 22.96 0.47 -8.27
C CYS A 328 23.24 0.46 -6.77
N THR A 329 24.17 1.29 -6.29
CA THR A 329 24.42 1.47 -4.86
C THR A 329 23.24 2.20 -4.19
N VAL A 330 23.23 2.29 -2.86
CA VAL A 330 22.19 3.02 -2.11
C VAL A 330 22.24 4.53 -2.39
N GLU A 331 23.33 5.04 -2.92
CA GLU A 331 23.48 6.42 -3.41
C GLU A 331 22.92 6.59 -4.84
N GLY A 332 22.66 5.49 -5.55
CA GLY A 332 22.09 5.49 -6.91
C GLY A 332 23.11 5.29 -8.04
N ASP A 333 24.40 5.14 -7.71
CA ASP A 333 25.46 4.97 -8.69
C ASP A 333 25.50 3.56 -9.27
N LEU A 334 25.75 3.43 -10.57
CA LEU A 334 25.95 2.12 -11.20
C LEU A 334 27.23 1.48 -10.68
N PHE A 335 27.09 0.30 -10.08
CA PHE A 335 28.20 -0.46 -9.54
C PHE A 335 29.00 -1.12 -10.68
N THR A 336 30.32 -0.90 -10.69
CA THR A 336 31.23 -1.41 -11.73
C THR A 336 32.26 -2.43 -11.22
N GLY A 337 32.17 -2.83 -9.94
CA GLY A 337 33.07 -3.83 -9.33
C GLY A 337 32.74 -5.27 -9.73
N SER A 338 33.47 -6.22 -9.15
CA SER A 338 33.27 -7.66 -9.36
C SER A 338 31.98 -8.19 -8.71
N ASP A 339 31.62 -9.43 -9.00
CA ASP A 339 30.49 -10.10 -8.36
C ASP A 339 30.71 -10.24 -6.85
N GLU A 340 31.93 -10.59 -6.43
CA GLU A 340 32.30 -10.70 -5.01
C GLU A 340 32.23 -9.36 -4.28
N GLU A 341 32.65 -8.27 -4.92
CA GLU A 341 32.56 -6.93 -4.34
C GLU A 341 31.09 -6.48 -4.22
N TRP A 342 30.25 -6.85 -5.19
CA TRP A 342 28.82 -6.58 -5.11
C TRP A 342 28.12 -7.39 -4.02
N ASP A 343 28.46 -8.67 -3.87
CA ASP A 343 27.91 -9.51 -2.81
C ASP A 343 28.32 -9.01 -1.42
N ALA A 344 29.57 -8.56 -1.26
CA ALA A 344 30.04 -7.90 -0.03
C ALA A 344 29.29 -6.58 0.23
N TYR A 345 29.06 -5.78 -0.82
CA TYR A 345 28.28 -4.55 -0.69
C TYR A 345 26.84 -4.82 -0.24
N MET A 346 26.17 -5.78 -0.90
CA MET A 346 24.81 -6.19 -0.59
C MET A 346 24.67 -6.81 0.79
N HIS A 347 25.70 -7.52 1.27
CA HIS A 347 25.75 -8.08 2.62
C HIS A 347 25.55 -6.99 3.69
N ASP A 348 26.05 -5.78 3.47
CA ASP A 348 25.96 -4.69 4.43
C ASP A 348 24.71 -3.83 4.24
N HIS A 349 24.13 -3.81 3.03
CA HIS A 349 23.08 -2.87 2.64
C HIS A 349 21.68 -3.47 2.44
N PHE A 350 21.51 -4.79 2.50
CA PHE A 350 20.20 -5.40 2.24
C PHE A 350 19.92 -6.60 3.14
N ALA A 351 18.64 -6.82 3.48
CA ALA A 351 18.24 -7.90 4.39
C ALA A 351 18.63 -9.29 3.86
N ARG A 352 19.11 -10.15 4.77
CA ARG A 352 19.68 -11.47 4.45
C ARG A 352 19.02 -12.59 5.24
N PRO A 353 19.09 -13.85 4.77
CA PRO A 353 18.61 -15.01 5.52
C PRO A 353 19.20 -15.13 6.95
N GLU A 354 20.45 -14.71 7.17
CA GLU A 354 21.09 -14.73 8.48
C GLU A 354 20.47 -13.70 9.44
N ASP A 355 19.99 -12.57 8.93
CA ASP A 355 19.32 -11.53 9.73
C ASP A 355 18.03 -12.09 10.36
N GLU A 356 17.31 -12.97 9.65
CA GLU A 356 16.11 -13.65 10.17
C GLU A 356 16.42 -14.55 11.38
N VAL A 357 17.62 -15.15 11.44
CA VAL A 357 18.06 -15.95 12.58
C VAL A 357 18.38 -15.03 13.76
N THR A 358 19.09 -13.94 13.51
CA THR A 358 19.41 -12.93 14.54
C THR A 358 18.13 -12.30 15.12
N LEU A 359 17.19 -11.92 14.27
CA LEU A 359 15.92 -11.31 14.67
C LEU A 359 15.10 -12.22 15.58
N LYS A 360 15.06 -13.54 15.33
CA LYS A 360 14.37 -14.50 16.22
C LYS A 360 14.90 -14.47 17.65
N GLU A 361 16.20 -14.25 17.84
CA GLU A 361 16.80 -14.13 19.18
C GLU A 361 16.51 -12.74 19.79
N LEU A 362 16.56 -11.68 19.00
CA LEU A 362 16.25 -10.32 19.45
C LEU A 362 14.77 -10.18 19.85
N PHE A 363 13.85 -10.85 19.15
CA PHE A 363 12.43 -10.83 19.44
C PHE A 363 12.05 -11.51 20.77
N LYS A 364 12.96 -12.26 21.40
CA LYS A 364 12.77 -12.79 22.77
C LYS A 364 12.94 -11.72 23.85
N GLN A 365 13.54 -10.58 23.49
CA GLN A 365 13.73 -9.44 24.37
C GLN A 365 12.61 -8.41 24.16
N GLN A 366 12.55 -7.38 24.99
CA GLN A 366 11.63 -6.26 24.79
C GLN A 366 12.14 -5.34 23.67
N TRP A 367 11.96 -5.77 22.42
CA TRP A 367 12.50 -5.09 21.23
C TRP A 367 11.62 -3.95 20.68
N VAL A 368 10.44 -3.74 21.28
CA VAL A 368 9.55 -2.62 21.00
C VAL A 368 9.15 -2.00 22.35
N VAL A 369 9.30 -0.68 22.49
CA VAL A 369 8.79 0.04 23.67
C VAL A 369 7.27 -0.12 23.74
N ASP A 370 6.73 -0.47 24.91
CA ASP A 370 5.29 -0.68 25.06
C ASP A 370 4.48 0.62 24.95
N LYS A 371 3.25 0.50 24.44
CA LYS A 371 2.27 1.57 24.38
C LYS A 371 0.95 1.05 24.95
N PRO A 372 0.43 1.62 26.04
CA PRO A 372 -0.79 1.11 26.63
C PRO A 372 -2.01 1.36 25.74
N LEU A 373 -2.93 0.39 25.71
CA LEU A 373 -4.25 0.57 25.10
C LEU A 373 -5.09 1.55 25.93
N SER A 374 -5.78 2.49 25.26
CA SER A 374 -6.76 3.33 25.94
C SER A 374 -8.06 2.53 26.19
N PRO A 375 -8.88 2.92 27.19
CA PRO A 375 -10.18 2.28 27.46
C PRO A 375 -11.08 2.19 26.22
N ARG A 376 -11.03 3.21 25.34
CA ARG A 376 -11.79 3.22 24.09
C ARG A 376 -11.32 2.13 23.12
N LEU A 377 -10.01 1.90 23.01
CA LEU A 377 -9.47 0.85 22.12
C LEU A 377 -9.83 -0.53 22.66
N ILE A 378 -9.78 -0.73 23.98
CA ILE A 378 -10.20 -1.99 24.60
C ILE A 378 -11.69 -2.26 24.35
N ALA A 379 -12.53 -1.23 24.49
CA ALA A 379 -13.98 -1.36 24.29
C ALA A 379 -14.38 -1.73 22.85
N SER A 380 -13.53 -1.42 21.86
CA SER A 380 -13.79 -1.77 20.45
C SER A 380 -13.76 -3.27 20.18
N GLY A 381 -13.09 -4.07 21.02
CA GLY A 381 -12.90 -5.50 20.78
C GLY A 381 -11.98 -5.86 19.62
N ILE A 382 -11.44 -4.89 18.87
CA ILE A 382 -10.50 -5.12 17.78
C ILE A 382 -9.23 -5.81 18.30
N GLY A 383 -8.75 -6.82 17.57
CA GLY A 383 -7.66 -7.71 17.97
C GLY A 383 -8.11 -8.94 18.76
N GLY A 384 -9.40 -9.00 19.12
CA GLY A 384 -10.00 -10.07 19.92
C GLY A 384 -9.54 -10.03 21.38
N LYS A 385 -10.03 -10.98 22.19
CA LYS A 385 -9.48 -11.22 23.53
C LYS A 385 -8.07 -11.81 23.39
N ALA A 386 -7.13 -11.26 24.14
CA ALA A 386 -5.72 -11.66 24.13
C ALA A 386 -5.56 -13.17 24.34
#